data_AF-A0A6I0EGR5-F1
#
_entry.id   AF-A0A6I0EGR5-F1
#
_cell.length_a   1.000
_cell.length_b   1.000
_cell.length_c   1.000
_cell.angle_alpha   90.00
_cell.angle_beta   90.00
_cell.angle_gamma   90.00
#
_symmetry.space_group_name_H-M   'P 1'
#
loop_
_entity.id
_entity.type
_entity.pdbx_description
1 polymer ?
#
loop_
_entity_poly.entity_id
_entity_poly.type
_entity_poly.pdbx_seq_one_letter_code
_entity_poly.pdbx_strand_id
1 'polypeptide(L)'
;MSLSLSPRTIRWLKAADWSEDYAWALGPILDAELHRLMHAPNAAALTFLSRYGGLVWNRFNPYQPNAGTAMCHTDALTAAARSSPGWCEAGAELAGSRLCPIGEVGYGHYLVAMDEQGHVFGMDDLLAWKGFGDSGEEFLESLATDWATEETGQRITAAARRKAQPQ
;
A
#
# COMPACT_ATOMS: atom_id res chain seq x y z
N MET A 1 2.87 -5.31 -21.51
CA MET A 1 4.01 -4.65 -20.85
C MET A 1 4.62 -5.65 -19.88
N SER A 2 5.91 -5.94 -19.98
CA SER A 2 6.61 -6.77 -18.99
C SER A 2 6.75 -5.98 -17.70
N LEU A 3 6.39 -6.58 -16.56
CA LEU A 3 6.67 -6.02 -15.24
C LEU A 3 8.18 -5.94 -15.03
N SER A 4 8.70 -4.81 -14.57
CA SER A 4 10.10 -4.65 -14.16
C SER A 4 10.31 -5.08 -12.69
N LEU A 5 9.49 -5.99 -12.19
CA LEU A 5 9.56 -6.47 -10.81
C LEU A 5 10.51 -7.67 -10.70
N SER A 6 11.29 -7.71 -9.64
CA SER A 6 12.20 -8.80 -9.33
C SER A 6 11.42 -10.08 -8.98
N PRO A 7 12.01 -11.27 -9.20
CA PRO A 7 11.38 -12.53 -8.77
C PRO A 7 11.07 -12.59 -7.27
N ARG A 8 11.80 -11.83 -6.45
CA ARG A 8 11.51 -11.70 -5.01
C ARG A 8 10.20 -10.96 -4.80
N THR A 9 10.04 -9.79 -5.42
CA THR A 9 8.83 -8.97 -5.30
C THR A 9 7.61 -9.68 -5.86
N ILE A 10 7.74 -10.38 -6.99
CA ILE A 10 6.65 -11.20 -7.55
C ILE A 10 6.22 -12.29 -6.57
N ARG A 11 7.17 -13.00 -5.91
CA ARG A 11 6.82 -14.01 -4.90
C ARG A 11 6.12 -13.38 -3.69
N TRP A 12 6.57 -12.21 -3.27
CA TRP A 12 5.97 -11.47 -2.15
C TRP A 12 4.56 -10.96 -2.48
N LEU A 13 4.33 -10.48 -3.70
CA LEU A 13 3.02 -10.11 -4.22
C LEU A 13 2.07 -11.32 -4.26
N LYS A 14 2.53 -12.44 -4.84
CA LYS A 14 1.74 -13.68 -4.88
C LYS A 14 1.37 -14.21 -3.50
N ALA A 15 2.23 -14.00 -2.50
CA ALA A 15 1.92 -14.36 -1.13
C ALA A 15 0.75 -13.53 -0.56
N ALA A 16 0.55 -12.29 -1.04
CA ALA A 16 -0.61 -11.45 -0.72
C ALA A 16 -1.79 -11.63 -1.71
N ASP A 17 -1.89 -12.82 -2.34
CA ASP A 17 -2.94 -13.19 -3.29
C ASP A 17 -3.01 -12.33 -4.57
N TRP A 18 -1.92 -11.64 -4.92
CA TRP A 18 -1.80 -10.93 -6.20
C TRP A 18 -1.54 -11.89 -7.37
N SER A 19 -2.11 -11.58 -8.54
CA SER A 19 -1.86 -12.27 -9.82
C SER A 19 -1.78 -11.26 -10.97
N GLU A 20 -1.30 -11.68 -12.14
CA GLU A 20 -1.23 -10.79 -13.32
C GLU A 20 -2.63 -10.37 -13.83
N ASP A 21 -3.63 -11.22 -13.61
CA ASP A 21 -5.04 -10.95 -13.92
C ASP A 21 -5.75 -10.20 -12.77
N TYR A 22 -5.03 -9.84 -11.71
CA TYR A 22 -5.59 -9.10 -10.59
C TYR A 22 -6.06 -7.72 -11.06
N ALA A 23 -7.34 -7.44 -10.81
CA ALA A 23 -7.93 -6.14 -11.00
C ALA A 23 -8.69 -5.76 -9.72
N TRP A 24 -8.32 -4.65 -9.11
CA TRP A 24 -9.03 -4.15 -7.95
C TRP A 24 -10.35 -3.51 -8.40
N ALA A 25 -11.45 -4.23 -8.19
CA ALA A 25 -12.78 -3.86 -8.68
C ALA A 25 -13.35 -2.57 -8.08
N LEU A 26 -12.67 -1.95 -7.11
CA LEU A 26 -13.13 -0.73 -6.45
C LEU A 26 -12.83 0.56 -7.24
N GLY A 27 -12.15 0.51 -8.39
CA GLY A 27 -11.77 1.70 -9.17
C GLY A 27 -12.84 2.82 -9.28
N PRO A 28 -14.10 2.52 -9.65
CA PRO A 28 -15.15 3.54 -9.73
C PRO A 28 -15.65 4.07 -8.37
N ILE A 29 -15.60 3.25 -7.32
CA ILE A 29 -16.04 3.62 -5.96
C ILE A 29 -14.94 4.42 -5.25
N LEU A 30 -13.69 4.07 -5.53
CA LEU A 30 -12.50 4.65 -4.96
C LEU A 30 -12.42 6.16 -5.20
N ASP A 31 -12.69 6.60 -6.44
CA ASP A 31 -12.67 8.02 -6.79
C ASP A 31 -13.69 8.83 -5.96
N ALA A 32 -14.93 8.32 -5.88
CA ALA A 32 -16.00 8.97 -5.13
C ALA A 32 -15.72 9.01 -3.62
N GLU A 33 -15.20 7.92 -3.05
CA GLU A 33 -14.90 7.83 -1.62
C GLU A 33 -13.68 8.66 -1.23
N LEU A 34 -12.63 8.71 -2.06
CA LEU A 34 -11.48 9.59 -1.80
C LEU A 34 -11.90 11.05 -1.80
N HIS A 35 -12.72 11.46 -2.78
CA HIS A 35 -13.29 12.81 -2.79
C HIS A 35 -14.12 13.11 -1.53
N ARG A 36 -14.93 12.14 -1.07
CA ARG A 36 -15.72 12.29 0.17
C ARG A 36 -14.82 12.44 1.41
N LEU A 37 -13.64 11.83 1.38
CA LEU A 37 -12.62 11.93 2.44
C LEU A 37 -11.71 13.16 2.26
N MET A 38 -12.06 14.09 1.37
CA MET A 38 -11.27 15.31 1.08
C MET A 38 -9.89 15.03 0.48
N HIS A 39 -9.72 13.88 -0.19
CA HIS A 39 -8.54 13.56 -0.97
C HIS A 39 -8.90 13.57 -2.46
N ALA A 40 -8.09 14.24 -3.26
CA ALA A 40 -8.27 14.21 -4.71
C ALA A 40 -7.40 13.10 -5.31
N PRO A 41 -7.99 12.08 -5.94
CA PRO A 41 -7.21 11.07 -6.63
C PRO A 41 -6.51 11.66 -7.85
N ASN A 42 -5.33 11.10 -8.15
CA ASN A 42 -4.60 11.38 -9.38
C ASN A 42 -4.51 10.12 -10.25
N ALA A 43 -4.27 10.29 -11.55
CA ALA A 43 -4.29 9.19 -12.51
C ALA A 43 -3.22 8.12 -12.23
N ALA A 44 -2.04 8.53 -11.73
CA ALA A 44 -0.96 7.61 -11.38
C ALA A 44 -1.36 6.69 -10.21
N ALA A 45 -1.88 7.26 -9.13
CA ALA A 45 -2.38 6.53 -7.98
C ALA A 45 -3.54 5.59 -8.35
N LEU A 46 -4.50 6.05 -9.15
CA LEU A 46 -5.60 5.20 -9.63
C LEU A 46 -5.09 4.03 -10.48
N THR A 47 -4.12 4.28 -11.36
CA THR A 47 -3.49 3.23 -12.17
C THR A 47 -2.79 2.20 -11.29
N PHE A 48 -1.99 2.66 -10.32
CA PHE A 48 -1.34 1.80 -9.35
C PHE A 48 -2.35 0.97 -8.55
N LEU A 49 -3.37 1.62 -7.98
CA LEU A 49 -4.39 0.96 -7.16
C LEU A 49 -5.28 0.02 -7.96
N SER A 50 -5.50 0.25 -9.25
CA SER A 50 -6.24 -0.69 -10.10
C SER A 50 -5.56 -2.07 -10.18
N ARG A 51 -4.23 -2.09 -10.02
CA ARG A 51 -3.40 -3.29 -10.19
C ARG A 51 -2.89 -3.87 -8.89
N TYR A 52 -2.67 -3.03 -7.89
CA TYR A 52 -2.06 -3.42 -6.62
C TYR A 52 -2.88 -2.96 -5.42
N GLY A 53 -4.03 -2.31 -5.60
CA GLY A 53 -4.87 -1.86 -4.51
C GLY A 53 -5.47 -3.02 -3.74
N GLY A 54 -5.70 -2.84 -2.44
CA GLY A 54 -6.27 -3.87 -1.56
C GLY A 54 -5.33 -5.01 -1.17
N LEU A 55 -4.05 -4.97 -1.57
CA LEU A 55 -3.07 -5.95 -1.10
C LEU A 55 -2.71 -5.69 0.36
N VAL A 56 -2.54 -6.77 1.11
CA VAL A 56 -2.24 -6.74 2.53
C VAL A 56 -1.12 -7.71 2.83
N TRP A 57 -0.04 -7.21 3.41
CA TRP A 57 1.07 -8.03 3.87
C TRP A 57 1.15 -8.01 5.39
N ASN A 58 0.98 -9.19 5.97
CA ASN A 58 1.08 -9.38 7.41
C ASN A 58 2.44 -10.00 7.73
N ARG A 59 3.25 -9.32 8.53
CA ARG A 59 4.38 -9.96 9.21
C ARG A 59 3.93 -10.39 10.59
N PHE A 60 4.23 -11.64 10.92
CA PHE A 60 4.07 -12.13 12.28
C PHE A 60 5.01 -11.35 13.19
N ASN A 61 4.46 -10.51 14.07
CA ASN A 61 5.21 -9.90 15.15
C ASN A 61 5.11 -10.84 16.38
N PRO A 62 6.19 -11.54 16.78
CA PRO A 62 6.16 -12.43 17.94
C PRO A 62 5.84 -11.70 19.25
N TYR A 63 6.10 -10.39 19.31
CA TYR A 63 5.81 -9.55 20.47
C TYR A 63 4.39 -9.01 20.46
N GLN A 64 3.70 -9.06 19.32
CA GLN A 64 2.31 -8.63 19.17
C GLN A 64 1.52 -9.60 18.25
N PRO A 65 1.34 -10.86 18.67
CA PRO A 65 0.73 -11.90 17.84
C PRO A 65 -0.74 -11.62 17.47
N ASN A 66 -1.40 -10.69 18.19
CA ASN A 66 -2.81 -10.35 18.04
C ASN A 66 -3.05 -8.92 17.57
N ALA A 67 -2.03 -8.17 17.13
CA ALA A 67 -2.20 -6.75 16.82
C ALA A 67 -3.23 -6.50 15.69
N GLY A 68 -3.50 -7.47 14.82
CA GLY A 68 -4.48 -7.31 13.72
C GLY A 68 -4.07 -6.27 12.67
N THR A 69 -3.04 -5.47 12.94
CA THR A 69 -2.49 -4.46 12.04
C THR A 69 -1.62 -5.11 10.99
N ALA A 70 -1.96 -4.86 9.73
CA ALA A 70 -1.11 -5.24 8.62
C ALA A 70 0.25 -4.55 8.72
N MET A 71 1.34 -5.27 8.41
CA MET A 71 2.66 -4.65 8.37
C MET A 71 2.69 -3.60 7.25
N CYS A 72 2.10 -3.91 6.10
CA CYS A 72 1.87 -2.96 5.02
C CYS A 72 0.60 -3.32 4.26
N HIS A 73 -0.05 -2.33 3.67
CA HIS A 73 -1.18 -2.53 2.77
C HIS A 73 -1.26 -1.41 1.74
N THR A 74 -1.90 -1.69 0.61
CA THR A 74 -2.18 -0.73 -0.47
C THR A 74 -3.68 -0.44 -0.55
N ASP A 75 -4.28 -0.13 0.59
CA ASP A 75 -5.69 0.27 0.69
C ASP A 75 -5.78 1.76 0.96
N ALA A 76 -6.03 2.51 -0.12
CA ALA A 76 -6.13 3.96 -0.10
C ALA A 76 -7.30 4.48 0.75
N LEU A 77 -8.42 3.75 0.86
CA LEU A 77 -9.56 4.19 1.66
C LEU A 77 -9.28 4.06 3.14
N THR A 78 -8.67 2.94 3.54
CA THR A 78 -8.20 2.76 4.92
C THR A 78 -7.16 3.82 5.28
N ALA A 79 -6.18 4.08 4.41
CA ALA A 79 -5.16 5.11 4.63
C ALA A 79 -5.76 6.52 4.72
N ALA A 80 -6.66 6.88 3.77
CA ALA A 80 -7.35 8.16 3.77
C ALA A 80 -8.16 8.39 5.06
N ALA A 81 -8.94 7.38 5.48
CA ALA A 81 -9.78 7.45 6.69
C ALA A 81 -8.97 7.62 7.99
N ARG A 82 -7.70 7.19 8.00
CA ARG A 82 -6.79 7.33 9.15
C ARG A 82 -5.95 8.60 9.11
N SER A 83 -5.86 9.25 7.95
CA SER A 83 -5.16 10.52 7.81
C SER A 83 -6.01 11.69 8.31
N SER A 84 -5.38 12.71 8.88
CA SER A 84 -6.10 13.94 9.22
C SER A 84 -6.50 14.71 7.96
N PRO A 85 -7.64 15.41 7.97
CA PRO A 85 -7.94 16.39 6.92
C PRO A 85 -6.76 17.36 6.77
N GLY A 86 -6.19 17.45 5.57
CA GLY A 86 -5.00 18.27 5.30
C GLY A 86 -3.65 17.53 5.30
N TRP A 87 -3.59 16.23 5.64
CA TRP A 87 -2.35 15.45 5.57
C TRP A 87 -1.75 15.45 4.14
N CYS A 88 -2.59 15.26 3.12
CA CYS A 88 -2.15 15.31 1.73
C CYS A 88 -1.76 16.73 1.29
N GLU A 89 -2.35 17.77 1.89
CA GLU A 89 -2.04 19.17 1.56
C GLU A 89 -0.68 19.56 2.12
N ALA A 90 -0.43 19.28 3.40
CA ALA A 90 0.88 19.49 4.04
C ALA A 90 1.98 18.70 3.32
N GLY A 91 1.65 17.50 2.86
CA GLY A 91 2.56 16.72 2.06
C GLY A 91 2.79 17.21 0.65
N ALA A 92 1.74 17.73 0.00
CA ALA A 92 1.85 18.32 -1.32
C ALA A 92 2.73 19.57 -1.33
N GLU A 93 2.72 20.37 -0.26
CA GLU A 93 3.63 21.51 -0.09
C GLU A 93 5.10 21.09 -0.09
N LEU A 94 5.40 19.94 0.52
CA LEU A 94 6.76 19.41 0.63
C LEU A 94 7.21 18.65 -0.63
N ALA A 95 6.31 17.86 -1.21
CA ALA A 95 6.56 17.14 -2.46
C ALA A 95 6.59 18.08 -3.69
N GLY A 96 5.97 19.26 -3.59
CA GLY A 96 5.78 20.18 -4.70
C GLY A 96 4.73 19.71 -5.72
N SER A 97 3.96 18.67 -5.38
CA SER A 97 2.99 18.00 -6.25
C SER A 97 1.81 17.47 -5.43
N ARG A 98 0.64 17.31 -6.06
CA ARG A 98 -0.55 16.82 -5.35
C ARG A 98 -0.40 15.35 -5.01
N LEU A 99 -0.70 14.99 -3.77
CA LEU A 99 -0.59 13.63 -3.26
C LEU A 99 -1.96 12.95 -3.14
N CYS A 100 -2.00 11.67 -3.52
CA CYS A 100 -3.13 10.79 -3.30
C CYS A 100 -2.70 9.65 -2.37
N PRO A 101 -3.42 9.35 -1.28
CA PRO A 101 -3.09 8.22 -0.42
C PRO A 101 -3.23 6.91 -1.20
N ILE A 102 -2.30 5.99 -0.96
CA ILE A 102 -2.28 4.66 -1.60
C ILE A 102 -2.21 3.51 -0.60
N GLY A 103 -1.88 3.77 0.67
CA GLY A 103 -1.77 2.71 1.67
C GLY A 103 -0.98 3.10 2.92
N GLU A 104 -0.53 2.09 3.66
CA GLU A 104 0.30 2.26 4.86
C GLU A 104 1.42 1.23 4.93
N VAL A 105 2.51 1.59 5.62
CA VAL A 105 3.68 0.74 5.85
C VAL A 105 4.11 0.82 7.32
N GLY A 106 4.75 -0.25 7.81
CA GLY A 106 5.29 -0.33 9.15
C GLY A 106 4.21 -0.36 10.22
N TYR A 107 3.17 -1.19 10.08
CA TYR A 107 2.06 -1.27 11.05
C TYR A 107 1.30 0.06 11.21
N GLY A 108 1.21 0.83 10.12
CA GLY A 108 0.53 2.12 10.11
C GLY A 108 1.37 3.29 10.60
N HIS A 109 2.68 3.08 10.84
CA HIS A 109 3.60 4.18 11.19
C HIS A 109 3.88 5.12 10.02
N TYR A 110 3.70 4.66 8.78
CA TYR A 110 3.85 5.48 7.59
C TYR A 110 2.55 5.46 6.81
N LEU A 111 1.91 6.62 6.70
CA LEU A 111 0.90 6.85 5.67
C LEU A 111 1.63 7.07 4.34
N VAL A 112 1.21 6.36 3.29
CA VAL A 112 1.89 6.37 2.00
C VAL A 112 0.99 6.99 0.95
N ALA A 113 1.56 7.87 0.13
CA ALA A 113 0.89 8.56 -0.95
C ALA A 113 1.73 8.60 -2.23
N MET A 114 1.06 8.77 -3.36
CA MET A 114 1.64 8.86 -4.69
C MET A 114 1.29 10.21 -5.32
N ASP A 115 2.26 10.84 -5.97
CA ASP A 115 2.03 12.06 -6.73
C ASP A 115 1.51 11.80 -8.15
N GLU A 116 1.27 12.88 -8.89
CA GLU A 116 0.77 12.82 -10.28
C GLU A 116 1.78 12.22 -11.26
N GLN A 117 3.07 12.20 -10.91
CA GLN A 117 4.16 11.65 -11.71
C GLN A 117 4.40 10.15 -11.41
N GLY A 118 3.84 9.64 -10.31
CA GLY A 118 3.97 8.26 -9.87
C GLY A 118 5.03 8.05 -8.79
N HIS A 119 5.69 9.11 -8.31
CA HIS A 119 6.62 9.00 -7.19
C HIS A 119 5.86 8.67 -5.91
N VAL A 120 6.46 7.83 -5.07
CA VAL A 120 5.83 7.34 -3.84
C VAL A 120 6.56 7.90 -2.62
N PHE A 121 5.78 8.48 -1.72
CA PHE A 121 6.24 9.09 -0.48
C PHE A 121 5.51 8.46 0.70
N GLY A 122 6.18 8.42 1.84
CA GLY A 122 5.50 8.17 3.11
C GLY A 122 5.90 9.21 4.15
N MET A 123 4.93 9.55 4.97
CA MET A 123 5.11 10.45 6.10
C MET A 123 4.83 9.67 7.37
N ASP A 124 5.75 9.77 8.34
CA ASP A 124 5.54 9.19 9.66
C ASP A 124 4.74 10.08 10.59
N ASP A 125 4.44 9.56 11.78
CA ASP A 125 3.74 10.26 12.86
C ASP A 125 4.48 11.52 13.34
N LEU A 126 5.77 11.67 13.00
CA LEU A 126 6.62 12.82 13.33
C LEU A 126 6.73 13.81 12.16
N LEU A 127 5.94 13.63 11.11
CA LEU A 127 5.97 14.40 9.87
C LEU A 127 7.31 14.32 9.13
N ALA A 128 8.11 13.27 9.37
CA ALA A 128 9.32 13.01 8.61
C ALA A 128 8.96 12.36 7.27
N TRP A 129 9.49 12.95 6.19
CA TRP A 129 9.24 12.50 4.83
C TRP A 129 10.28 11.50 4.38
N LYS A 130 9.82 10.38 3.82
CA LYS A 130 10.66 9.38 3.17
C LYS A 130 10.15 9.13 1.76
N GLY A 131 11.03 9.31 0.77
CA GLY A 131 10.80 8.77 -0.58
C GLY A 131 10.94 7.26 -0.57
N PHE A 132 9.95 6.56 -1.12
CA PHE A 132 9.90 5.10 -1.20
C PHE A 132 10.25 4.56 -2.59
N GLY A 133 10.26 5.42 -3.62
CA GLY A 133 10.66 5.09 -4.98
C GLY A 133 10.12 6.11 -5.98
N ASP A 134 10.68 6.10 -7.19
CA ASP A 134 10.25 6.99 -8.28
C ASP A 134 9.03 6.43 -9.04
N SER A 135 8.56 5.24 -8.67
CA SER A 135 7.37 4.59 -9.21
C SER A 135 6.70 3.67 -8.19
N GLY A 136 5.46 3.27 -8.48
CA GLY A 136 4.75 2.25 -7.69
C GLY A 136 5.47 0.91 -7.67
N GLU A 137 6.07 0.49 -8.78
CA GLU A 137 6.88 -0.74 -8.85
C GLU A 137 8.14 -0.65 -8.00
N GLU A 138 8.87 0.47 -8.03
CA GLU A 138 10.05 0.67 -7.16
C GLU A 138 9.67 0.70 -5.67
N PHE A 139 8.52 1.29 -5.34
CA PHE A 139 7.96 1.18 -4.00
C PHE A 139 7.72 -0.28 -3.60
N LEU A 140 7.14 -1.10 -4.46
CA LEU A 140 6.95 -2.53 -4.17
C LEU A 140 8.28 -3.28 -4.03
N GLU A 141 9.30 -2.93 -4.83
CA GLU A 141 10.66 -3.46 -4.68
C GLU A 141 11.29 -3.09 -3.34
N SER A 142 11.13 -1.83 -2.89
CA SER A 142 11.65 -1.39 -1.61
C SER A 142 10.95 -2.10 -0.44
N LEU A 143 9.64 -2.30 -0.53
CA LEU A 143 8.90 -3.11 0.44
C LEU A 143 9.38 -4.55 0.49
N ALA A 144 9.52 -5.19 -0.68
CA ALA A 144 10.01 -6.56 -0.75
C ALA A 144 11.45 -6.71 -0.25
N THR A 145 12.29 -5.69 -0.41
CA THR A 145 13.69 -5.70 0.03
C THR A 145 13.82 -5.50 1.53
N ASP A 146 13.21 -4.42 2.05
CA ASP A 146 13.37 -3.96 3.43
C ASP A 146 12.49 -4.76 4.40
N TRP A 147 11.36 -5.29 3.94
CA TRP A 147 10.32 -5.83 4.82
C TRP A 147 9.95 -7.30 4.57
N ALA A 148 10.24 -7.86 3.39
CA ALA A 148 10.05 -9.29 3.16
C ALA A 148 11.24 -10.09 3.71
N THR A 149 11.12 -10.64 4.93
CA THR A 149 12.02 -11.71 5.37
C THR A 149 11.55 -13.07 4.83
N GLU A 150 12.46 -14.03 4.59
CA GLU A 150 12.13 -15.37 4.06
C GLU A 150 11.06 -16.13 4.87
N GLU A 151 10.95 -15.88 6.18
CA GLU A 151 9.89 -16.44 7.04
C GLU A 151 8.48 -15.91 6.73
N THR A 152 8.37 -14.72 6.14
CA THR A 152 7.07 -14.05 5.91
C THR A 152 6.30 -14.73 4.77
N GLY A 153 7.00 -15.26 3.75
CA GLY A 153 6.38 -15.99 2.64
C GLY A 153 5.75 -17.33 3.03
N GLN A 154 6.26 -18.00 4.07
CA GLN A 154 5.74 -19.31 4.49
C GLN A 154 4.46 -19.22 5.34
N ARG A 155 4.24 -18.12 6.06
CA ARG A 155 3.12 -17.98 7.02
C ARG A 155 1.89 -17.27 6.48
N ILE A 156 2.00 -16.45 5.43
CA ILE A 156 0.82 -15.82 4.79
C ILE A 156 -0.12 -16.89 4.21
N THR A 157 0.44 -17.98 3.65
CA THR A 157 -0.28 -19.16 3.13
C THR A 157 -1.18 -19.86 4.17
N ALA A 158 -0.86 -19.75 5.47
CA ALA A 158 -1.60 -20.42 6.53
C ALA A 158 -2.81 -19.62 7.04
N ALA A 159 -2.75 -18.28 7.00
CA ALA A 159 -3.84 -17.41 7.47
C ALA A 159 -4.97 -17.27 6.44
N ALA A 160 -4.63 -17.18 5.14
CA ALA A 160 -5.62 -17.11 4.06
C ALA A 160 -6.51 -18.38 3.99
N ARG A 161 -5.94 -19.57 4.24
CA ARG A 161 -6.68 -20.85 4.26
C ARG A 161 -7.73 -20.96 5.38
N ARG A 162 -7.61 -20.20 6.47
CA ARG A 162 -8.63 -20.20 7.56
C ARG A 162 -9.84 -19.31 7.28
N LYS A 163 -9.71 -18.31 6.40
CA LYS A 163 -10.84 -17.43 6.03
C LYS A 163 -11.69 -17.97 4.87
N ALA A 164 -11.24 -19.02 4.19
CA ALA A 164 -11.94 -19.64 3.05
C ALA A 164 -12.73 -20.91 3.41
N GLN A 165 -12.73 -21.36 4.67
CA GLN A 165 -13.62 -22.43 5.14
C GLN A 165 -14.89 -21.80 5.71
N PRO A 166 -16.07 -22.02 5.09
CA PRO A 166 -17.33 -21.66 5.73
C PRO A 166 -17.50 -22.49 7.01
N GLN A 167 -17.97 -21.85 8.08
CA GLN A 167 -18.44 -22.54 9.27
C GLN A 167 -19.68 -23.37 8.97
#